data_AF-A0A3N0YK31-F1
#
_entry.id   AF-A0A3N0YK31-F1
#
_cell.length_a   1.000
_cell.length_b   1.000
_cell.length_c   1.000
_cell.angle_alpha   90.00
_cell.angle_beta   90.00
_cell.angle_gamma   90.00
#
_symmetry.space_group_name_H-M   'P 1'
#
loop_
_entity.id
_entity.type
_entity.pdbx_description
1 polymer ?
#
loop_
_entity_poly.entity_id
_entity_poly.type
_entity_poly.pdbx_seq_one_letter_code
_entity_poly.pdbx_strand_id
1 'polypeptide(L)'
;MQSDRTGPKDDEMMAVSPGAPLYFRVAPCTLCTSPSDSLETKSLKDVYEFLWENNKCIASETIEVDFLQEMQNGSLQAERYVSFTMQDINYILNVTEMLKEMSTKREPTIRPTPAMMKYLTFYRNLMKDDPVYFAVGLLPCERLWGWLAENLNTPPTTAYYFWKVENMGGHPEKHYRALLNKYLNTPKKVVKANAVFRAQMQNEHDFFFSS
;
A
#
# COMPACT_ATOMS: atom_id res chain seq x y z
N MET A 1 35.99 50.76 18.10
CA MET A 1 36.10 49.91 19.30
C MET A 1 34.83 50.13 20.10
N GLN A 2 33.84 49.25 19.91
CA GLN A 2 33.33 48.28 20.93
C GLN A 2 32.75 48.99 22.17
N SER A 3 31.59 48.64 22.72
CA SER A 3 30.58 47.62 22.44
C SER A 3 29.42 47.92 23.38
N ASP A 4 28.17 47.88 22.92
CA ASP A 4 27.13 47.18 23.67
C ASP A 4 25.89 46.98 22.79
N ARG A 5 25.62 45.72 22.46
CA ARG A 5 24.35 45.25 21.90
C ARG A 5 23.66 44.49 23.01
N THR A 6 22.64 45.09 23.62
CA THR A 6 21.57 44.35 24.29
C THR A 6 20.42 44.23 23.29
N GLY A 7 20.27 43.04 22.71
CA GLY A 7 19.21 42.74 21.75
C GLY A 7 17.84 42.69 22.44
N PRO A 8 16.75 43.10 21.76
CA PRO A 8 15.40 42.80 22.21
C PRO A 8 15.11 41.30 22.03
N LYS A 9 14.33 40.77 22.98
CA LYS A 9 13.95 39.36 23.09
C LYS A 9 13.12 38.92 21.88
N ASP A 10 13.41 37.72 21.40
CA ASP A 10 12.68 37.02 20.36
C ASP A 10 11.28 36.61 20.87
N ASP A 11 10.31 37.51 20.72
CA ASP A 11 8.89 37.15 20.65
C ASP A 11 8.46 37.31 19.19
N GLU A 12 8.95 36.41 18.33
CA GLU A 12 8.49 36.33 16.94
C GLU A 12 7.13 35.63 16.91
N MET A 13 6.14 36.48 16.68
CA MET A 13 4.73 36.21 16.43
C MET A 13 4.57 35.21 15.25
N MET A 14 4.57 33.91 15.53
CA MET A 14 4.10 32.90 14.58
C MET A 14 2.58 32.99 14.47
N ALA A 15 2.14 33.63 13.39
CA ALA A 15 0.75 33.70 12.97
C ALA A 15 0.13 32.30 12.87
N VAL A 16 -0.83 32.02 13.73
CA VAL A 16 -1.73 30.88 13.62
C VAL A 16 -2.56 31.06 12.35
N SER A 17 -2.36 30.19 11.38
CA SER A 17 -3.19 30.15 10.17
C SER A 17 -4.61 29.69 10.55
N PRO A 18 -5.68 30.45 10.27
CA PRO A 18 -7.03 30.08 10.63
C PRO A 18 -7.58 29.10 9.59
N GLY A 19 -7.47 27.80 9.84
CA GLY A 19 -8.00 26.80 8.93
C GLY A 19 -7.65 25.34 9.19
N ALA A 20 -7.06 24.98 10.33
CA ALA A 20 -6.85 23.57 10.67
C ALA A 20 -8.19 22.95 11.11
N PRO A 21 -8.70 21.89 10.43
CA PRO A 21 -9.89 21.18 10.89
C PRO A 21 -9.62 20.54 12.27
N LEU A 22 -10.62 20.62 13.14
CA LEU A 22 -10.61 20.25 14.57
C LEU A 22 -10.34 18.75 14.88
N TYR A 23 -9.82 17.95 13.94
CA TYR A 23 -9.63 16.52 14.12
C TYR A 23 -8.28 16.11 14.76
N PHE A 24 -7.43 17.05 15.15
CA PHE A 24 -6.18 16.75 15.86
C PHE A 24 -6.19 17.19 17.32
N ARG A 25 -7.30 16.97 18.03
CA ARG A 25 -7.22 16.77 19.48
C ARG A 25 -7.24 15.28 19.77
N VAL A 26 -6.09 14.64 19.58
CA VAL A 26 -5.83 13.37 20.27
C VAL A 26 -5.80 13.72 21.75
N ALA A 27 -6.79 13.25 22.51
CA ALA A 27 -6.72 13.34 23.96
C ALA A 27 -5.39 12.68 24.38
N PRO A 28 -4.57 13.29 25.26
CA PRO A 28 -3.36 12.63 25.73
C PRO A 28 -3.78 11.31 26.38
N CYS A 29 -3.33 10.20 25.80
CA CYS A 29 -3.47 8.87 26.35
C CYS A 29 -2.91 8.89 27.77
N THR A 30 -3.79 8.85 28.77
CA THR A 30 -3.44 8.97 30.19
C THR A 30 -2.81 7.70 30.74
N LEU A 31 -2.80 6.62 29.95
CA LEU A 31 -2.24 5.30 30.26
C LEU A 31 -0.87 5.05 29.62
N CYS A 32 -0.40 5.98 28.80
CA CYS A 32 0.92 5.92 28.18
C CYS A 32 1.99 6.27 29.21
N THR A 33 2.44 5.31 30.01
CA THR A 33 3.62 5.50 30.86
C THR A 33 4.83 5.86 29.99
N SER A 34 5.63 6.83 30.43
CA SER A 34 6.89 7.19 29.79
C SER A 34 7.74 5.95 29.53
N PRO A 35 8.45 5.84 28.39
CA PRO A 35 9.30 4.70 28.12
C PRO A 35 10.32 4.56 29.25
N SER A 36 10.41 3.40 29.88
CA SER A 36 11.53 3.07 30.79
C SER A 36 12.86 3.19 30.03
N ASP A 37 13.99 3.51 30.71
CA ASP A 37 15.34 3.57 30.11
C ASP A 37 15.72 2.36 29.22
N SER A 38 15.12 1.18 29.46
CA SER A 38 15.31 -0.02 28.62
C SER A 38 14.60 0.00 27.26
N LEU A 39 13.63 0.89 27.05
CA LEU A 39 12.89 1.06 25.78
C LEU A 39 13.61 2.05 24.84
N GLU A 40 14.33 3.04 25.35
CA GLU A 40 15.11 3.97 24.52
C GLU A 40 16.21 3.27 23.74
N THR A 41 16.93 2.33 24.36
CA THR A 41 17.97 1.52 23.68
C THR A 41 17.38 0.46 22.73
N LYS A 42 16.11 0.08 22.92
CA LYS A 42 15.35 -0.80 22.02
C LYS A 42 14.81 -0.04 20.79
N SER A 43 14.46 1.25 20.96
CA SER A 43 13.91 2.12 19.92
C SER A 43 14.79 2.25 18.67
N LEU A 44 16.12 2.17 18.82
CA LEU A 44 17.07 2.26 17.70
C LEU A 44 17.30 0.92 16.97
N LYS A 45 16.95 -0.21 17.60
CA LYS A 45 17.11 -1.55 17.01
C LYS A 45 15.90 -1.97 16.18
N ASP A 46 14.71 -1.55 16.61
CA ASP A 46 13.45 -1.86 15.94
C ASP A 46 12.46 -0.70 16.10
N VAL A 47 12.66 0.31 15.26
CA VAL A 47 11.80 1.52 15.23
C VAL A 47 10.36 1.14 14.91
N TYR A 48 10.13 0.13 14.08
CA TYR A 48 8.79 -0.33 13.70
C TYR A 48 8.03 -0.86 14.92
N GLU A 49 8.60 -1.83 15.64
CA GLU A 49 7.97 -2.40 16.84
C GLU A 49 7.88 -1.36 17.97
N PHE A 50 8.87 -0.49 18.10
CA PHE A 50 8.84 0.59 19.07
C PHE A 50 7.65 1.55 18.82
N LEU A 51 7.46 1.99 17.57
CA LEU A 51 6.34 2.88 17.23
C LEU A 51 4.99 2.21 17.49
N TRP A 52 4.85 0.92 17.18
CA TRP A 52 3.62 0.18 17.45
C TRP A 52 3.35 0.03 18.95
N GLU A 53 4.28 -0.57 19.69
CA GLU A 53 4.07 -0.90 21.10
C GLU A 53 3.90 0.37 21.96
N ASN A 54 4.62 1.46 21.65
CA ASN A 54 4.51 2.72 22.38
C ASN A 54 3.17 3.44 22.15
N ASN A 55 2.42 3.10 21.09
CA ASN A 55 1.13 3.71 20.76
C ASN A 55 -0.05 2.71 20.84
N LYS A 56 0.20 1.47 21.27
CA LYS A 56 -0.79 0.38 21.30
C LYS A 56 -1.99 0.63 22.22
N CYS A 57 -1.79 1.42 23.26
CA CYS A 57 -2.83 2.00 24.10
C CYS A 57 -3.90 2.75 23.29
N ILE A 58 -3.52 3.53 22.26
CA ILE A 58 -4.48 4.24 21.39
C ILE A 58 -5.31 3.22 20.62
N ALA A 59 -4.71 2.16 20.11
CA ALA A 59 -5.45 1.07 19.45
C ALA A 59 -6.41 0.37 20.43
N SER A 60 -5.97 0.20 21.69
CA SER A 60 -6.78 -0.39 22.77
C SER A 60 -7.94 0.52 23.20
N GLU A 61 -7.77 1.84 23.15
CA GLU A 61 -8.88 2.79 23.35
C GLU A 61 -9.79 2.85 22.13
N THR A 62 -9.21 2.76 20.92
CA THR A 62 -9.94 2.84 19.65
C THR A 62 -10.93 1.69 19.52
N ILE A 63 -10.55 0.45 19.89
CA ILE A 63 -11.47 -0.68 19.79
C ILE A 63 -12.73 -0.49 20.64
N GLU A 64 -12.64 0.26 21.74
CA GLU A 64 -13.74 0.52 22.68
C GLU A 64 -14.69 1.64 22.22
N VAL A 65 -14.42 2.33 21.10
CA VAL A 65 -15.31 3.40 20.62
C VAL A 65 -16.67 2.84 20.22
N ASP A 66 -17.72 3.61 20.50
CA ASP A 66 -19.12 3.23 20.26
C ASP A 66 -19.35 2.75 18.83
N PHE A 67 -18.80 3.44 17.83
CA PHE A 67 -18.93 3.07 16.42
C PHE A 67 -18.43 1.65 16.12
N LEU A 68 -17.27 1.25 16.67
CA LEU A 68 -16.71 -0.09 16.46
C LEU A 68 -17.44 -1.14 17.30
N GLN A 69 -17.87 -0.80 18.51
CA GLN A 69 -18.67 -1.71 19.35
C GLN A 69 -20.04 -1.98 18.73
N GLU A 70 -20.73 -0.96 18.22
CA GLU A 70 -21.97 -1.06 17.46
C GLU A 70 -21.79 -1.83 16.15
N MET A 71 -20.65 -1.65 15.46
CA MET A 71 -20.33 -2.45 14.29
C MET A 71 -20.14 -3.93 14.64
N GLN A 72 -19.40 -4.21 15.72
CA GLN A 72 -19.09 -5.56 16.19
C GLN A 72 -20.35 -6.33 16.62
N ASN A 73 -21.29 -5.68 17.31
CA ASN A 73 -22.52 -6.31 17.78
C ASN A 73 -23.69 -6.24 16.78
N GLY A 74 -23.48 -5.58 15.63
CA GLY A 74 -24.47 -5.46 14.56
C GLY A 74 -25.57 -4.42 14.80
N SER A 75 -25.44 -3.53 15.79
CA SER A 75 -26.41 -2.47 16.09
C SER A 75 -26.12 -1.14 15.38
N LEU A 76 -25.00 -1.04 14.66
CA LEU A 76 -24.61 0.19 13.96
C LEU A 76 -25.68 0.61 12.94
N GLN A 77 -26.12 1.86 13.05
CA GLN A 77 -27.08 2.44 12.12
C GLN A 77 -26.49 2.55 10.71
N ALA A 78 -27.29 2.22 9.68
CA ALA A 78 -26.85 2.23 8.30
C ALA A 78 -26.35 3.61 7.85
N GLU A 79 -26.99 4.68 8.33
CA GLU A 79 -26.64 6.08 8.04
C GLU A 79 -25.25 6.43 8.57
N ARG A 80 -24.89 5.95 9.76
CA ARG A 80 -23.54 6.13 10.34
C ARG A 80 -22.50 5.42 9.48
N TYR A 81 -22.79 4.18 9.07
CA TYR A 81 -21.89 3.42 8.21
C TYR A 81 -21.68 4.09 6.84
N VAL A 82 -22.77 4.54 6.19
CA VAL A 82 -22.71 5.27 4.91
C VAL A 82 -21.90 6.56 5.04
N SER A 83 -22.10 7.32 6.12
CA SER A 83 -21.32 8.54 6.38
C SER A 83 -19.83 8.25 6.54
N PHE A 84 -19.47 7.19 7.29
CA PHE A 84 -18.10 6.70 7.40
C PHE A 84 -17.53 6.32 6.03
N THR A 85 -18.26 5.55 5.22
CA THR A 85 -17.80 5.14 3.87
C THR A 85 -17.57 6.34 2.95
N MET A 86 -18.43 7.36 2.98
CA MET A 86 -18.24 8.57 2.18
C MET A 86 -16.99 9.34 2.59
N GLN A 87 -16.69 9.40 3.89
CA GLN A 87 -15.46 10.00 4.38
C GLN A 87 -14.22 9.18 3.99
N ASP A 88 -14.29 7.86 4.05
CA ASP A 88 -13.21 6.96 3.64
C ASP A 88 -12.89 7.09 2.14
N ILE A 89 -13.92 7.16 1.29
CA ILE A 89 -13.76 7.45 -0.15
C ILE A 89 -13.06 8.81 -0.34
N ASN A 90 -13.51 9.85 0.35
CA ASN A 90 -12.90 11.17 0.24
C ASN A 90 -11.43 11.15 0.71
N TYR A 91 -11.11 10.44 1.79
CA TYR A 91 -9.75 10.25 2.28
C TYR A 91 -8.86 9.57 1.21
N ILE A 92 -9.30 8.45 0.65
CA ILE A 92 -8.54 7.69 -0.35
C ILE A 92 -8.27 8.53 -1.60
N LEU A 93 -9.26 9.31 -2.07
CA LEU A 93 -9.11 10.21 -3.22
C LEU A 93 -8.01 11.24 -2.98
N ASN A 94 -8.06 11.95 -1.84
CA ASN A 94 -7.09 12.98 -1.50
C ASN A 94 -5.68 12.40 -1.29
N VAL A 95 -5.56 11.25 -0.60
CA VAL A 95 -4.27 10.57 -0.43
C VAL A 95 -3.68 10.13 -1.76
N THR A 96 -4.50 9.61 -2.67
CA THR A 96 -4.06 9.23 -4.01
C THR A 96 -3.52 10.43 -4.79
N GLU A 97 -4.15 11.59 -4.68
CA GLU A 97 -3.67 12.83 -5.29
C GLU A 97 -2.35 13.29 -4.67
N MET A 98 -2.24 13.31 -3.34
CA MET A 98 -0.98 13.63 -2.65
C MET A 98 0.16 12.69 -3.04
N LEU A 99 -0.10 11.38 -3.18
CA LEU A 99 0.88 10.41 -3.65
C LEU A 99 1.32 10.68 -5.10
N LYS A 100 0.39 11.06 -5.99
CA LYS A 100 0.72 11.48 -7.36
C LYS A 100 1.61 12.72 -7.36
N GLU A 101 1.29 13.73 -6.53
CA GLU A 101 2.13 14.92 -6.40
C GLU A 101 3.53 14.61 -5.86
N MET A 102 3.63 13.75 -4.84
CA MET A 102 4.94 13.33 -4.32
C MET A 102 5.75 12.59 -5.38
N SER A 103 5.10 11.75 -6.19
CA SER A 103 5.74 11.05 -7.31
C SER A 103 6.21 11.98 -8.42
N THR A 104 5.67 13.20 -8.57
CA THR A 104 6.08 14.16 -9.60
C THR A 104 7.07 15.21 -9.09
N LYS A 105 7.03 15.56 -7.80
CA LYS A 105 7.91 16.58 -7.17
C LYS A 105 9.29 16.06 -6.76
N ARG A 106 9.48 14.74 -6.67
CA ARG A 106 10.79 14.12 -6.43
C ARG A 106 11.20 13.36 -7.67
N GLU A 107 12.48 13.45 -8.04
CA GLU A 107 13.11 12.37 -8.81
C GLU A 107 12.77 11.07 -8.08
N PRO A 108 12.02 10.14 -8.69
CA PRO A 108 11.57 8.97 -7.97
C PRO A 108 12.83 8.27 -7.47
N THR A 109 12.98 8.20 -6.15
CA THR A 109 14.17 7.63 -5.50
C THR A 109 14.36 6.17 -5.95
N ILE A 110 13.27 5.56 -6.44
CA ILE A 110 13.23 4.31 -7.19
C ILE A 110 12.74 4.63 -8.60
N ARG A 111 13.68 4.87 -9.53
CA ARG A 111 13.34 4.98 -10.96
C ARG A 111 12.96 3.58 -11.47
N PRO A 112 11.84 3.42 -12.20
CA PRO A 112 11.50 2.13 -12.77
C PRO A 112 12.63 1.69 -13.72
N THR A 113 13.06 0.44 -13.59
CA THR A 113 14.05 -0.13 -14.51
C THR A 113 13.50 -0.11 -15.95
N PRO A 114 14.37 -0.16 -16.97
CA PRO A 114 13.90 -0.32 -18.35
C PRO A 114 12.94 -1.50 -18.53
N ALA A 115 13.14 -2.60 -17.80
CA ALA A 115 12.24 -3.75 -17.79
C ALA A 115 10.86 -3.41 -17.22
N MET A 116 10.80 -2.73 -16.06
CA MET A 116 9.53 -2.28 -15.48
C MET A 116 8.80 -1.28 -16.38
N MET A 117 9.51 -0.34 -17.01
CA MET A 117 8.90 0.59 -17.96
C MET A 117 8.31 -0.11 -19.19
N LYS A 118 9.04 -1.09 -19.74
CA LYS A 118 8.55 -1.96 -20.84
C LYS A 118 7.30 -2.72 -20.40
N TYR A 119 7.31 -3.30 -19.20
CA TYR A 119 6.19 -4.05 -18.63
C TYR A 119 4.93 -3.18 -18.50
N LEU A 120 5.03 -2.01 -17.84
CA LEU A 120 3.91 -1.08 -17.66
C LEU A 120 3.40 -0.52 -19.00
N THR A 121 4.31 -0.25 -19.95
CA THR A 121 3.92 0.21 -21.29
C THR A 121 3.13 -0.85 -22.04
N PHE A 122 3.48 -2.14 -21.88
CA PHE A 122 2.72 -3.24 -22.46
C PHE A 122 1.28 -3.26 -21.92
N TYR A 123 1.10 -3.14 -20.60
CA TYR A 123 -0.23 -3.03 -20.00
C TYR A 123 -1.03 -1.85 -20.55
N ARG A 124 -0.45 -0.65 -20.63
CA ARG A 124 -1.11 0.53 -21.19
C ARG A 124 -1.55 0.34 -22.64
N ASN A 125 -0.80 -0.43 -23.42
CA ASN A 125 -1.17 -0.73 -24.80
C ASN A 125 -2.32 -1.74 -24.87
N LEU A 126 -2.33 -2.76 -24.01
CA LEU A 126 -3.45 -3.71 -23.91
C LEU A 126 -4.76 -3.03 -23.46
N MET A 127 -4.68 -2.03 -22.58
CA MET A 127 -5.86 -1.27 -22.15
C MET A 127 -6.57 -0.52 -23.30
N LYS A 128 -5.90 -0.31 -24.43
CA LYS A 128 -6.46 0.31 -25.64
C LYS A 128 -7.08 -0.72 -26.60
N ASP A 129 -6.91 -2.00 -26.33
CA ASP A 129 -7.39 -3.13 -27.13
C ASP A 129 -8.67 -3.72 -26.50
N ASP A 130 -9.16 -4.86 -27.00
CA ASP A 130 -10.24 -5.61 -26.36
C ASP A 130 -9.86 -5.98 -24.90
N PRO A 131 -10.70 -5.61 -23.90
CA PRO A 131 -10.43 -5.83 -22.48
C PRO A 131 -10.09 -7.28 -22.10
N VAL A 132 -10.54 -8.28 -22.88
CA VAL A 132 -10.16 -9.68 -22.62
C VAL A 132 -8.64 -9.88 -22.69
N TYR A 133 -7.93 -9.15 -23.56
CA TYR A 133 -6.48 -9.26 -23.66
C TYR A 133 -5.75 -8.56 -22.52
N PHE A 134 -6.34 -7.53 -21.91
CA PHE A 134 -5.82 -6.97 -20.67
C PHE A 134 -5.89 -8.00 -19.54
N ALA A 135 -7.02 -8.71 -19.40
CA ALA A 135 -7.14 -9.83 -18.45
C ALA A 135 -6.13 -10.95 -18.75
N VAL A 136 -5.93 -11.32 -20.01
CA VAL A 136 -4.88 -12.29 -20.41
C VAL A 136 -3.49 -11.81 -20.00
N GLY A 137 -3.22 -10.51 -20.13
CA GLY A 137 -1.94 -9.92 -19.77
C GLY A 137 -1.68 -9.81 -18.26
N LEU A 138 -2.72 -9.86 -17.42
CA LEU A 138 -2.60 -9.93 -15.95
C LEU A 138 -2.36 -11.35 -15.47
N LEU A 139 -2.89 -12.37 -16.15
CA LEU A 139 -2.81 -13.75 -15.69
C LEU A 139 -1.39 -14.28 -15.39
N PRO A 140 -0.32 -13.89 -16.11
CA PRO A 140 1.05 -14.29 -15.76
C PRO A 140 1.47 -13.92 -14.34
N CYS A 141 1.20 -12.71 -13.85
CA CYS A 141 1.62 -12.33 -12.49
C CYS A 141 0.90 -13.18 -11.44
N GLU A 142 -0.42 -13.30 -11.57
CA GLU A 142 -1.31 -14.07 -10.68
C GLU A 142 -0.92 -15.56 -10.59
N ARG A 143 -0.42 -16.13 -11.69
CA ARG A 143 -0.01 -17.56 -11.73
C ARG A 143 1.44 -17.79 -11.38
N LEU A 144 2.34 -16.96 -11.91
CA LEU A 144 3.77 -17.19 -11.82
C LEU A 144 4.26 -17.02 -10.39
N TRP A 145 3.78 -16.00 -9.67
CA TRP A 145 4.25 -15.71 -8.32
C TRP A 145 3.92 -16.84 -7.35
N GLY A 146 2.69 -17.38 -7.41
CA GLY A 146 2.32 -18.57 -6.63
C GLY A 146 3.12 -19.81 -7.01
N TRP A 147 3.33 -20.04 -8.31
CA TRP A 147 4.17 -21.14 -8.76
C TRP A 147 5.62 -21.01 -8.27
N LEU A 148 6.21 -19.81 -8.33
CA LEU A 148 7.56 -19.54 -7.80
C LEU A 148 7.60 -19.78 -6.29
N ALA A 149 6.62 -19.28 -5.54
CA ALA A 149 6.54 -19.48 -4.10
C ALA A 149 6.48 -20.96 -3.73
N GLU A 150 5.72 -21.78 -4.46
CA GLU A 150 5.66 -23.23 -4.25
C GLU A 150 6.98 -23.94 -4.57
N ASN A 151 7.68 -23.52 -5.63
CA ASN A 151 8.81 -24.25 -6.19
C ASN A 151 10.20 -23.76 -5.71
N LEU A 152 10.30 -22.57 -5.12
CA LEU A 152 11.55 -22.07 -4.57
C LEU A 152 11.89 -22.77 -3.24
N ASN A 153 13.12 -23.25 -3.13
CA ASN A 153 13.66 -23.81 -1.89
C ASN A 153 14.15 -22.68 -0.97
N THR A 154 13.22 -22.09 -0.21
CA THR A 154 13.49 -21.00 0.73
C THR A 154 13.35 -21.51 2.16
N PRO A 155 14.45 -21.71 2.91
CA PRO A 155 14.38 -22.17 4.30
C PRO A 155 13.63 -21.17 5.21
N PRO A 156 12.89 -21.65 6.23
CA PRO A 156 12.19 -20.80 7.20
C PRO A 156 13.07 -19.83 7.99
N THR A 157 14.38 -20.09 8.04
CA THR A 157 15.36 -19.27 8.74
C THR A 157 15.81 -18.04 7.95
N THR A 158 15.40 -17.89 6.69
CA THR A 158 15.77 -16.73 5.88
C THR A 158 14.80 -15.58 6.10
N ALA A 159 15.29 -14.34 5.99
CA ALA A 159 14.44 -13.15 6.06
C ALA A 159 13.35 -13.09 4.97
N TYR A 160 13.49 -13.89 3.90
CA TYR A 160 12.58 -13.92 2.75
C TYR A 160 11.54 -15.03 2.81
N TYR A 161 11.53 -15.85 3.86
CA TYR A 161 10.53 -16.91 4.00
C TYR A 161 9.10 -16.35 4.05
N PHE A 162 8.94 -15.16 4.63
CA PHE A 162 7.66 -14.46 4.67
C PHE A 162 7.10 -14.20 3.27
N TRP A 163 7.93 -13.71 2.33
CA TRP A 163 7.52 -13.50 0.93
C TRP A 163 7.01 -14.80 0.27
N LYS A 164 7.66 -15.94 0.56
CA LYS A 164 7.20 -17.25 0.07
C LYS A 164 5.81 -17.58 0.59
N VAL A 165 5.57 -17.42 1.89
CA VAL A 165 4.28 -17.74 2.51
C VAL A 165 3.17 -16.83 1.97
N GLU A 166 3.42 -15.53 1.83
CA GLU A 166 2.43 -14.56 1.33
C GLU A 166 2.00 -14.81 -0.12
N ASN A 167 2.87 -15.41 -0.94
CA ASN A 167 2.58 -15.68 -2.35
C ASN A 167 1.99 -17.07 -2.60
N MET A 168 1.88 -17.94 -1.59
CA MET A 168 1.27 -19.26 -1.72
C MET A 168 -0.27 -19.20 -1.75
N GLY A 169 -0.90 -20.24 -2.31
CA GLY A 169 -2.35 -20.46 -2.16
C GLY A 169 -3.25 -19.68 -3.13
N GLY A 170 -2.68 -19.08 -4.17
CA GLY A 170 -3.45 -18.41 -5.23
C GLY A 170 -4.27 -19.39 -6.08
N HIS A 171 -5.52 -19.03 -6.38
CA HIS A 171 -6.44 -19.81 -7.23
C HIS A 171 -6.99 -18.99 -8.41
N PRO A 172 -6.13 -18.40 -9.27
CA PRO A 172 -6.56 -17.54 -10.37
C PRO A 172 -7.49 -18.25 -11.35
N GLU A 173 -7.45 -19.57 -11.46
CA GLU A 173 -8.37 -20.34 -12.29
C GLU A 173 -9.84 -20.15 -11.91
N LYS A 174 -10.16 -19.87 -10.64
CA LYS A 174 -11.54 -19.64 -10.19
C LYS A 174 -12.14 -18.38 -10.81
N HIS A 175 -11.33 -17.36 -11.06
CA HIS A 175 -11.78 -16.07 -11.59
C HIS A 175 -11.57 -15.95 -13.09
N TYR A 176 -10.44 -16.45 -13.62
CA TYR A 176 -10.06 -16.25 -15.01
C TYR A 176 -10.66 -17.29 -15.96
N ARG A 177 -10.85 -18.55 -15.53
CA ARG A 177 -11.18 -19.65 -16.47
C ARG A 177 -12.50 -19.42 -17.22
N ALA A 178 -13.56 -19.08 -16.51
CA ALA A 178 -14.87 -18.85 -17.12
C ALA A 178 -14.85 -17.63 -18.06
N LEU A 179 -14.19 -16.55 -17.64
CA LEU A 179 -14.02 -15.33 -18.43
C LEU A 179 -13.27 -15.63 -19.74
N LEU A 180 -12.08 -16.22 -19.65
CA LEU A 180 -11.23 -16.47 -20.82
C LEU A 180 -11.90 -17.45 -21.79
N ASN A 181 -12.49 -18.54 -21.31
CA ASN A 181 -13.17 -19.52 -22.17
C ASN A 181 -14.37 -18.90 -22.91
N LYS A 182 -15.10 -17.98 -22.26
CA LYS A 182 -16.24 -17.29 -22.87
C LYS A 182 -15.83 -16.39 -24.03
N TYR A 183 -14.75 -15.62 -23.86
CA TYR A 183 -14.38 -14.55 -24.80
C TYR A 183 -13.28 -14.92 -25.80
N LEU A 184 -12.42 -15.89 -25.49
CA LEU A 184 -11.36 -16.42 -26.37
C LEU A 184 -11.82 -17.66 -27.15
N ASN A 185 -13.00 -17.57 -27.76
CA ASN A 185 -13.73 -18.69 -28.35
C ASN A 185 -13.41 -18.96 -29.85
N THR A 186 -12.35 -18.36 -30.39
CA THR A 186 -11.92 -18.59 -31.78
C THR A 186 -10.41 -18.81 -31.86
N PRO A 187 -9.91 -19.59 -32.84
CA PRO A 187 -8.48 -19.84 -33.00
C PRO A 187 -7.66 -18.55 -33.10
N LYS A 188 -8.15 -17.53 -33.82
CA LYS A 188 -7.48 -16.23 -33.96
C LYS A 188 -7.33 -15.53 -32.61
N LYS A 189 -8.36 -15.54 -31.75
CA LYS A 189 -8.30 -14.94 -30.42
C LYS A 189 -7.36 -15.70 -29.49
N VAL A 190 -7.37 -17.03 -29.54
CA VAL A 190 -6.47 -17.87 -28.75
C VAL A 190 -5.01 -17.63 -29.14
N VAL A 191 -4.69 -17.53 -30.43
CA VAL A 191 -3.33 -17.22 -30.90
C VAL A 191 -2.86 -15.86 -30.38
N LYS A 192 -3.71 -14.82 -30.47
CA LYS A 192 -3.40 -13.49 -29.93
C LYS A 192 -3.23 -13.53 -28.40
N ALA A 193 -4.13 -14.18 -27.68
CA ALA A 193 -4.04 -14.34 -26.24
C ALA A 193 -2.75 -15.04 -25.82
N ASN A 194 -2.35 -16.10 -26.52
CA ASN A 194 -1.09 -16.79 -26.26
C ASN A 194 0.13 -15.87 -26.46
N ALA A 195 0.11 -15.04 -27.51
CA ALA A 195 1.17 -14.05 -27.73
C ALA A 195 1.24 -13.01 -26.59
N VAL A 196 0.08 -12.51 -26.13
CA VAL A 196 -0.03 -11.59 -24.98
C VAL A 196 0.50 -12.24 -23.70
N PHE A 197 0.04 -13.45 -23.38
CA PHE A 197 0.46 -14.20 -22.21
C PHE A 197 1.97 -14.43 -22.21
N ARG A 198 2.53 -14.87 -23.35
CA ARG A 198 3.98 -15.10 -23.51
C ARG A 198 4.78 -13.81 -23.34
N ALA A 199 4.32 -12.70 -23.90
CA ALA A 199 5.01 -11.41 -23.75
C ALA A 199 5.04 -10.94 -22.29
N GLN A 200 3.96 -11.16 -21.54
CA GLN A 200 3.89 -10.78 -20.13
C GLN A 200 4.68 -11.74 -19.23
N MET A 201 4.70 -13.05 -19.51
CA MET A 201 5.65 -13.99 -18.88
C MET A 201 7.10 -13.56 -19.09
N GLN A 202 7.44 -13.06 -20.29
CA GLN A 202 8.77 -12.52 -20.55
C GLN A 202 9.03 -11.23 -19.76
N ASN A 203 8.04 -10.35 -19.62
CA ASN A 203 8.20 -9.13 -18.83
C ASN A 203 8.37 -9.42 -17.32
N GLU A 204 7.68 -10.44 -16.78
CA GLU A 204 7.92 -10.95 -15.42
C GLU A 204 9.35 -11.46 -15.26
N HIS A 205 9.82 -12.30 -16.20
CA HIS A 205 11.21 -12.75 -16.21
C HIS A 205 12.19 -11.58 -16.23
N ASP A 206 12.00 -10.62 -17.15
CA ASP A 206 12.87 -9.46 -17.30
C ASP A 206 12.84 -8.58 -16.03
N PHE A 207 11.70 -8.48 -15.36
CA PHE A 207 11.56 -7.79 -14.08
C PHE A 207 12.44 -8.44 -13.00
N PHE A 208 12.27 -9.74 -12.76
CA PHE A 208 13.10 -10.48 -11.79
C PHE A 208 14.59 -10.45 -12.16
N PHE A 209 14.92 -10.58 -13.45
CA PHE A 209 16.30 -10.54 -13.93
C PHE A 209 16.98 -9.17 -13.74
N SER A 210 16.19 -8.09 -13.77
CA SER A 210 16.71 -6.71 -13.64
C SER A 210 16.71 -6.16 -12.21
N SER A 211 16.26 -6.95 -11.23
CA SER A 211 16.08 -6.56 -9.82
C SER A 211 17.30 -6.88 -8.97
#